data_AF-A0A8J5NX46-F1
#
_entry.id   AF-A0A8J5NX46-F1
#
_cell.length_a   1.000
_cell.length_b   1.000
_cell.length_c   1.000
_cell.angle_alpha   90.00
_cell.angle_beta   90.00
_cell.angle_gamma   90.00
#
_symmetry.space_group_name_H-M   'P 1'
#
loop_
_entity.id
_entity.type
_entity.pdbx_description
1 polymer ?
#
loop_
_entity_poly.entity_id
_entity_poly.type
_entity_poly.pdbx_seq_one_letter_code
_entity_poly.pdbx_strand_id
1 'polypeptide(L)'
;MSVLVELLADFHKAEADCDAIHAKWYLAAAVALAGSSAGDKLPDLYHLAVADLPLDQEKIVQRRIKEALLKTSILMGLPKTLQSLVPLFLCMTNDKIDAYGPRTEALGSVEATKAREERAQHHFDMLWTPDAARVHKEFLLENQPDACEHPSTTSWSNSHQN
;
A
#
# COMPACT_ATOMS: atom_id res chain seq x y z
N MET A 1 -17.86 -22.61 0.68
CA MET A 1 -16.91 -21.48 0.84
C MET A 1 -16.08 -21.39 -0.42
N SER A 2 -15.64 -20.20 -0.82
CA SER A 2 -14.77 -20.07 -2.01
C SER A 2 -13.33 -20.45 -1.64
N VAL A 3 -12.57 -21.00 -2.60
CA VAL A 3 -11.14 -21.36 -2.42
C VAL A 3 -10.31 -20.17 -1.92
N LEU A 4 -10.69 -18.95 -2.30
CA LEU A 4 -10.02 -17.73 -1.85
C LEU A 4 -10.23 -17.50 -0.34
N VAL A 5 -11.44 -17.69 0.17
CA VAL A 5 -11.73 -17.50 1.60
C VAL A 5 -10.96 -18.51 2.44
N GLU A 6 -10.81 -19.75 1.97
CA GLU A 6 -10.00 -20.78 2.63
C GLU A 6 -8.52 -20.39 2.67
N LEU A 7 -7.97 -19.91 1.55
CA LEU A 7 -6.60 -19.42 1.49
C LEU A 7 -6.38 -18.22 2.44
N LEU A 8 -7.29 -17.25 2.45
CA LEU A 8 -7.21 -16.08 3.33
C LEU A 8 -7.29 -16.48 4.81
N ALA A 9 -8.11 -17.49 5.14
CA ALA A 9 -8.18 -18.02 6.49
C ALA A 9 -6.86 -18.65 6.94
N ASP A 10 -6.10 -19.27 6.04
CA ASP A 10 -4.77 -19.82 6.38
C ASP A 10 -3.73 -18.71 6.62
N PHE A 11 -3.78 -17.62 5.85
CA PHE A 11 -2.98 -16.42 6.13
C PHE A 11 -3.32 -15.80 7.49
N HIS A 12 -4.61 -15.75 7.83
CA HIS A 12 -5.05 -15.28 9.15
C HIS A 12 -4.52 -16.17 10.28
N LYS A 13 -4.61 -17.51 10.13
CA LYS A 13 -4.07 -18.46 11.13
C LYS A 13 -2.58 -18.28 11.38
N ALA A 14 -1.80 -17.94 10.34
CA ALA A 14 -0.36 -17.72 10.48
C ALA A 14 -0.01 -16.51 11.36
N GLU A 15 -0.95 -15.58 11.57
CA GLU A 15 -0.82 -14.43 12.48
C GLU A 15 -1.91 -14.44 13.58
N ALA A 16 -2.43 -15.61 13.96
CA ALA A 16 -3.58 -15.71 14.88
C ALA A 16 -3.38 -15.03 16.25
N ASP A 17 -2.12 -14.91 16.70
CA ASP A 17 -1.78 -14.26 17.97
C ASP A 17 -1.70 -12.73 17.87
N CYS A 18 -1.82 -12.16 16.67
CA CYS A 18 -1.81 -10.72 16.45
C CYS A 18 -3.22 -10.15 16.46
N ASP A 19 -3.44 -9.12 17.27
CA ASP A 19 -4.63 -8.26 17.18
C ASP A 19 -4.80 -7.78 15.73
N ALA A 20 -6.03 -7.82 15.20
CA ALA A 20 -6.37 -7.40 13.85
C ALA A 20 -5.89 -5.97 13.55
N ILE A 21 -5.86 -5.08 14.53
CA ILE A 21 -5.34 -3.71 14.32
C ILE A 21 -3.83 -3.67 14.14
N HIS A 22 -3.10 -4.76 14.41
CA HIS A 22 -1.65 -4.91 14.28
C HIS A 22 -1.25 -5.93 13.21
N ALA A 23 -2.10 -6.92 12.94
CA ALA A 23 -1.89 -7.98 11.94
C ALA A 23 -1.64 -7.43 10.53
N LYS A 24 -0.76 -8.07 9.78
CA LYS A 24 -0.26 -7.66 8.47
C LYS A 24 -0.78 -8.54 7.34
N TRP A 25 -1.28 -9.74 7.64
CA TRP A 25 -1.72 -10.71 6.64
C TRP A 25 -2.73 -10.12 5.64
N TYR A 26 -3.71 -9.35 6.13
CA TYR A 26 -4.74 -8.76 5.27
C TYR A 26 -4.21 -7.58 4.43
N LEU A 27 -3.11 -6.95 4.83
CA LEU A 27 -2.47 -5.92 4.02
C LEU A 27 -1.76 -6.53 2.82
N ALA A 28 -1.01 -7.61 3.05
CA ALA A 28 -0.37 -8.37 1.98
C ALA A 28 -1.43 -8.95 1.03
N ALA A 29 -2.50 -9.54 1.56
CA ALA A 29 -3.60 -10.07 0.76
C ALA A 29 -4.32 -8.98 -0.05
N ALA A 30 -4.62 -7.82 0.54
CA ALA A 30 -5.29 -6.72 -0.17
C ALA A 30 -4.46 -6.21 -1.35
N VAL A 31 -3.15 -6.04 -1.14
CA VAL A 31 -2.22 -5.62 -2.20
C VAL A 31 -2.09 -6.69 -3.28
N ALA A 32 -2.01 -7.97 -2.91
CA ALA A 32 -1.94 -9.07 -3.87
C ALA A 32 -3.21 -9.19 -4.73
N LEU A 33 -4.40 -9.06 -4.12
CA LEU A 33 -5.68 -9.04 -4.81
C LEU A 33 -5.74 -7.87 -5.79
N ALA A 34 -5.40 -6.66 -5.33
CA ALA A 34 -5.41 -5.47 -6.17
C ALA A 34 -4.39 -5.56 -7.32
N GLY A 35 -3.16 -6.01 -7.05
CA GLY A 35 -2.12 -6.21 -8.05
C GLY A 35 -2.48 -7.25 -9.11
N SER A 36 -3.25 -8.26 -8.72
CA SER A 36 -3.74 -9.34 -9.59
C SER A 36 -5.07 -9.03 -10.28
N SER A 37 -5.55 -7.78 -10.21
CA SER A 37 -6.84 -7.34 -10.77
C SER A 37 -8.06 -8.06 -10.18
N ALA A 38 -7.95 -8.60 -8.97
CA ALA A 38 -9.02 -9.25 -8.21
C ALA A 38 -9.57 -8.31 -7.11
N GLY A 39 -9.63 -7.01 -7.42
CA GLY A 39 -10.06 -5.98 -6.49
C GLY A 39 -11.51 -6.11 -6.01
N ASP A 40 -12.34 -6.82 -6.77
CA ASP A 40 -13.73 -7.16 -6.42
C ASP A 40 -13.83 -8.11 -5.21
N LYS A 41 -12.72 -8.76 -4.82
CA LYS A 41 -12.66 -9.67 -3.65
C LYS A 41 -12.23 -8.98 -2.35
N LEU A 42 -11.90 -7.68 -2.39
CA LEU A 42 -11.56 -6.93 -1.18
C LEU A 42 -12.67 -6.93 -0.11
N PRO A 43 -13.97 -6.90 -0.45
CA PRO A 43 -15.04 -7.01 0.54
C PRO A 43 -14.95 -8.29 1.38
N ASP A 44 -14.71 -9.45 0.74
CA ASP A 44 -14.59 -10.73 1.44
C ASP A 44 -13.40 -10.71 2.42
N LEU A 45 -12.27 -10.18 1.97
CA LEU A 45 -11.08 -9.99 2.80
C LEU A 45 -11.34 -9.05 3.97
N TYR A 46 -12.02 -7.92 3.73
CA TYR A 46 -12.33 -6.94 4.75
C TYR A 46 -13.24 -7.55 5.83
N HIS A 47 -14.32 -8.22 5.43
CA HIS A 47 -15.23 -8.89 6.36
C HIS A 47 -14.53 -9.97 7.19
N LEU A 48 -13.58 -10.71 6.59
CA LEU A 48 -12.78 -11.68 7.31
C LEU A 48 -11.83 -11.01 8.32
N ALA A 49 -11.21 -9.89 7.95
CA ALA A 49 -10.25 -9.18 8.78
C ALA A 49 -10.88 -8.43 9.96
N VAL A 50 -12.17 -8.08 9.86
CA VAL A 50 -12.90 -7.33 10.90
C VAL A 50 -13.94 -8.17 11.64
N ALA A 51 -13.96 -9.48 11.40
CA ALA A 51 -14.85 -10.38 12.12
C ALA A 51 -14.67 -10.19 13.64
N ASP A 52 -15.78 -9.95 14.34
CA ASP A 52 -15.84 -9.73 15.79
C ASP A 52 -15.17 -8.45 16.34
N LEU A 53 -14.80 -7.51 15.47
CA LEU A 53 -14.27 -6.21 15.91
C LEU A 53 -15.38 -5.18 16.18
N PRO A 54 -15.21 -4.30 17.17
CA PRO A 54 -16.05 -3.11 17.30
C PRO A 54 -15.80 -2.13 16.15
N LEU A 55 -16.80 -1.33 15.79
CA LEU A 55 -16.77 -0.40 14.66
C LEU A 55 -15.53 0.52 14.62
N ASP A 56 -15.08 1.02 15.78
CA ASP A 56 -13.89 1.88 15.85
C ASP A 56 -12.62 1.16 15.39
N GLN A 57 -12.52 -0.15 15.66
CA GLN A 57 -11.40 -0.97 15.20
C GLN A 57 -11.58 -1.42 13.74
N GLU A 58 -12.82 -1.67 13.28
CA GLU A 58 -13.10 -1.91 11.85
C GLU A 58 -12.55 -0.75 11.00
N LYS A 59 -12.79 0.50 11.44
CA LYS A 59 -12.28 1.71 10.77
C LYS A 59 -10.76 1.79 10.75
N ILE A 60 -10.07 1.29 11.78
CA ILE A 60 -8.59 1.21 11.79
C ILE A 60 -8.11 0.22 10.74
N VAL A 61 -8.72 -0.96 10.65
CA VAL A 61 -8.41 -1.96 9.61
C VAL A 61 -8.64 -1.37 8.22
N GLN A 62 -9.77 -0.67 8.02
CA GLN A 62 -10.07 0.03 6.77
C GLN A 62 -8.99 1.07 6.42
N ARG A 63 -8.53 1.88 7.38
CA ARG A 63 -7.41 2.83 7.17
C ARG A 63 -6.14 2.13 6.72
N ARG A 64 -5.79 1.02 7.36
CA ARG A 64 -4.59 0.27 7.05
C ARG A 64 -4.66 -0.32 5.63
N ILE A 65 -5.81 -0.88 5.23
CA ILE A 65 -6.04 -1.36 3.85
C ILE A 65 -5.95 -0.22 2.83
N LYS A 66 -6.66 0.89 3.05
CA LYS A 66 -6.59 2.09 2.18
C LYS A 66 -5.16 2.57 1.98
N GLU A 67 -4.40 2.68 3.07
CA GLU A 67 -3.02 3.15 3.03
C GLU A 67 -2.08 2.15 2.34
N ALA A 68 -2.28 0.84 2.53
CA ALA A 68 -1.50 -0.19 1.85
C ALA A 68 -1.69 -0.13 0.33
N LEU A 69 -2.94 -0.03 -0.14
CA LEU A 69 -3.27 0.10 -1.56
C LEU A 69 -2.77 1.41 -2.17
N LEU A 70 -2.86 2.52 -1.42
CA LEU A 70 -2.36 3.81 -1.85
C LEU A 70 -0.82 3.80 -1.99
N LYS A 71 -0.11 3.27 -1.00
CA LYS A 71 1.36 3.18 -1.02
C LYS A 71 1.87 2.27 -2.14
N THR A 72 1.16 1.20 -2.45
CA THR A 72 1.57 0.24 -3.49
C THR A 72 1.13 0.65 -4.89
N SER A 73 0.26 1.65 -5.03
CA SER A 73 -0.19 2.17 -6.33
C SER A 73 0.95 2.61 -7.27
N ILE A 74 2.12 2.98 -6.72
CA ILE A 74 3.31 3.29 -7.52
C ILE A 74 3.90 2.07 -8.24
N LEU A 75 3.69 0.86 -7.70
CA LEU A 75 4.19 -0.40 -8.25
C LEU A 75 3.17 -1.07 -9.17
N MET A 76 1.89 -1.09 -8.79
CA MET A 76 0.82 -1.78 -9.53
C MET A 76 0.00 -0.86 -10.44
N GLY A 77 0.19 0.45 -10.35
CA GLY A 77 -0.55 1.47 -11.09
C GLY A 77 -1.83 1.92 -10.39
N LEU A 78 -2.13 3.22 -10.52
CA LEU A 78 -3.32 3.85 -9.93
C LEU A 78 -4.66 3.21 -10.37
N PRO A 79 -4.87 2.80 -11.64
CA PRO A 79 -6.15 2.20 -12.05
C PRO A 79 -6.53 0.96 -11.24
N LYS A 80 -5.57 0.05 -10.96
CA LYS A 80 -5.83 -1.15 -10.16
C LYS A 80 -6.17 -0.82 -8.71
N THR A 81 -5.51 0.18 -8.14
CA THR A 81 -5.81 0.68 -6.80
C THR A 81 -7.23 1.22 -6.72
N LEU A 82 -7.64 2.07 -7.67
CA LEU A 82 -8.98 2.66 -7.69
C LEU A 82 -10.06 1.59 -7.91
N GLN A 83 -9.84 0.66 -8.84
CA GLN A 83 -10.75 -0.46 -9.10
C GLN A 83 -10.96 -1.33 -7.86
N SER A 84 -9.96 -1.43 -6.98
CA SER A 84 -10.04 -2.23 -5.75
C SER A 84 -10.73 -1.48 -4.60
N LEU A 85 -10.60 -0.16 -4.54
CA LEU A 85 -11.20 0.66 -3.48
C LEU A 85 -12.72 0.80 -3.64
N VAL A 86 -13.24 0.86 -4.87
CA VAL A 86 -14.67 1.04 -5.12
C VAL A 86 -15.53 -0.09 -4.51
N PRO A 87 -15.26 -1.39 -4.77
CA PRO A 87 -15.99 -2.49 -4.15
C PRO A 87 -15.92 -2.48 -2.63
N LEU A 88 -14.76 -2.12 -2.06
CA LEU A 88 -14.58 -2.00 -0.62
C LEU A 88 -15.57 -1.00 -0.02
N PHE A 89 -15.78 0.17 -0.63
CA PHE A 89 -16.74 1.14 -0.11
C PHE A 89 -18.20 0.75 -0.35
N LEU A 90 -18.49 0.10 -1.48
CA LEU A 90 -19.86 -0.31 -1.84
C LEU A 90 -20.42 -1.43 -0.95
N CYS A 91 -19.59 -2.20 -0.25
CA CYS A 91 -20.06 -3.23 0.68
C CYS A 91 -20.47 -2.69 2.07
N MET A 92 -20.34 -1.38 2.31
CA MET A 92 -20.59 -0.75 3.61
C MET A 92 -21.61 0.39 3.51
N THR A 93 -22.27 0.66 4.64
CA THR A 93 -23.09 1.86 4.84
C THR A 93 -22.21 3.06 5.18
N ASN A 94 -22.71 4.29 4.92
CA ASN A 94 -21.92 5.52 5.06
C ASN A 94 -21.35 5.75 6.47
N ASP A 95 -22.04 5.29 7.51
CA ASP A 95 -21.60 5.37 8.91
C ASP A 95 -20.37 4.50 9.20
N LYS A 96 -20.21 3.41 8.46
CA LYS A 96 -19.07 2.50 8.56
C LYS A 96 -17.87 2.96 7.75
N ILE A 97 -18.09 3.75 6.69
CA ILE A 97 -17.01 4.27 5.86
C ILE A 97 -16.16 5.26 6.67
N ASP A 98 -14.91 4.88 6.91
CA ASP A 98 -13.91 5.81 7.40
C ASP A 98 -13.46 6.76 6.29
N ALA A 99 -13.93 8.01 6.36
CA ALA A 99 -13.50 9.08 5.46
C ALA A 99 -12.15 9.71 5.84
N TYR A 100 -11.59 9.36 7.01
CA TYR A 100 -10.33 9.91 7.48
C TYR A 100 -9.17 9.55 6.54
N GLY A 101 -8.39 10.57 6.17
CA GLY A 101 -7.23 10.46 5.29
C GLY A 101 -6.03 11.18 5.90
N PRO A 102 -5.03 10.49 6.47
CA PRO A 102 -3.92 11.14 7.19
C PRO A 102 -3.17 12.19 6.36
N ARG A 103 -3.05 11.97 5.04
CA ARG A 103 -2.39 12.92 4.13
C ARG A 103 -3.22 14.18 3.88
N THR A 104 -4.53 14.03 3.77
CA THR A 104 -5.47 15.15 3.57
C THR A 104 -5.59 15.99 4.83
N GLU A 105 -5.65 15.34 5.99
CA GLU A 105 -5.77 16.00 7.29
C GLU A 105 -4.49 16.77 7.66
N ALA A 106 -3.34 16.27 7.22
CA ALA A 106 -2.05 16.94 7.40
C ALA A 106 -1.67 17.86 6.23
N LEU A 107 -2.61 18.19 5.33
CA LEU A 107 -2.35 19.06 4.20
C LEU A 107 -2.02 20.47 4.71
N GLY A 108 -0.88 21.02 4.27
CA GLY A 108 -0.40 22.33 4.70
C GLY A 108 0.43 22.34 5.99
N SER A 109 0.55 21.22 6.72
CA SER A 109 1.51 21.13 7.82
C SER A 109 2.93 20.94 7.27
N VAL A 110 3.81 21.87 7.64
CA VAL A 110 5.23 21.84 7.28
C VAL A 110 5.92 20.68 8.01
N GLU A 111 5.60 20.47 9.28
CA GLU A 111 6.16 19.41 10.13
C GLU A 111 5.79 18.03 9.59
N ALA A 112 4.52 17.83 9.22
CA ALA A 112 4.07 16.57 8.64
C ALA A 112 4.70 16.29 7.28
N THR A 113 4.99 17.34 6.51
CA THR A 113 5.71 17.23 5.23
C THR A 113 7.15 16.81 5.45
N LYS A 114 7.87 17.52 6.33
CA LYS A 114 9.25 17.20 6.69
C LYS A 114 9.40 15.78 7.23
N ALA A 115 8.52 15.36 8.15
CA ALA A 115 8.56 14.01 8.70
C ALA A 115 8.27 12.92 7.64
N ARG A 116 7.51 13.22 6.58
CA ARG A 116 7.32 12.28 5.45
C ARG A 116 8.58 12.20 4.60
N GLU A 117 9.20 13.33 4.31
CA GLU A 117 10.45 13.40 3.54
C GLU A 117 11.57 12.64 4.26
N GLU A 118 11.76 12.85 5.56
CA GLU A 118 12.78 12.16 6.37
C GLU A 118 12.57 10.63 6.37
N ARG A 119 11.32 10.15 6.53
CA ARG A 119 11.01 8.71 6.47
C ARG A 119 11.23 8.13 5.08
N ALA A 120 10.88 8.88 4.03
CA ALA A 120 11.09 8.44 2.65
C ALA A 120 12.60 8.33 2.36
N GLN A 121 13.37 9.35 2.72
CA GLN A 121 14.82 9.35 2.56
C GLN A 121 15.47 8.17 3.30
N HIS A 122 15.15 7.99 4.59
CA HIS A 122 15.68 6.87 5.36
C HIS A 122 15.35 5.50 4.74
N HIS A 123 14.12 5.33 4.23
CA HIS A 123 13.74 4.10 3.55
C HIS A 123 14.53 3.89 2.25
N PHE A 124 14.72 4.94 1.46
CA PHE A 124 15.52 4.89 0.23
C PHE A 124 16.98 4.56 0.52
N ASP A 125 17.60 5.21 1.50
CA ASP A 125 18.99 4.98 1.89
C ASP A 125 19.24 3.54 2.33
N MET A 126 18.25 2.92 2.99
CA MET A 126 18.29 1.53 3.41
C MET A 126 18.07 0.54 2.25
N LEU A 127 17.21 0.89 1.29
CA LEU A 127 16.84 0.00 0.19
C LEU A 127 17.90 -0.02 -0.92
N TRP A 128 18.51 1.14 -1.20
CA TRP A 128 19.49 1.33 -2.26
C TRP A 128 20.69 2.09 -1.67
N THR A 129 21.78 1.40 -1.35
CA THR A 129 23.04 2.11 -1.09
C THR A 129 23.46 2.87 -2.36
N PRO A 130 24.13 4.03 -2.25
CA PRO A 130 24.52 4.81 -3.42
C PRO A 130 25.29 3.98 -4.48
N ASP A 131 26.11 3.04 -4.02
CA ASP A 131 26.86 2.14 -4.89
C ASP A 131 25.97 1.12 -5.63
N ALA A 132 25.02 0.50 -4.93
CA ALA A 132 24.07 -0.43 -5.55
C ALA A 132 23.20 0.29 -6.59
N ALA A 133 22.76 1.52 -6.27
CA ALA A 133 22.00 2.35 -7.19
C ALA A 133 22.76 2.70 -8.46
N ARG A 134 24.03 3.08 -8.33
CA ARG A 134 24.91 3.37 -9.47
C ARG A 134 25.07 2.13 -10.36
N VAL A 135 25.39 0.97 -9.77
CA VAL A 135 25.60 -0.28 -10.52
C VAL A 135 24.33 -0.70 -11.27
N HIS A 136 23.18 -0.69 -10.61
CA HIS A 136 21.91 -1.03 -11.25
C HIS A 136 21.55 -0.06 -12.36
N LYS A 137 21.82 1.24 -12.18
CA LYS A 137 21.58 2.24 -13.22
C LYS A 137 22.46 2.03 -14.45
N GLU A 138 23.77 1.83 -14.26
CA GLU A 138 24.71 1.58 -15.36
C GLU A 138 24.30 0.32 -16.14
N PHE A 139 23.98 -0.76 -15.43
CA PHE A 139 23.53 -2.01 -16.04
C PHE A 139 22.21 -1.84 -16.81
N LEU A 140 21.23 -1.13 -16.25
CA LEU A 140 19.95 -0.87 -16.92
C LEU A 140 20.09 0.09 -18.10
N LEU A 141 20.99 1.07 -18.05
CA LEU A 141 21.26 1.94 -19.21
C LEU A 141 21.81 1.15 -20.39
N GLU A 142 22.69 0.18 -20.14
CA GLU A 142 23.26 -0.67 -21.18
C GLU A 142 22.23 -1.64 -21.76
N ASN A 143 21.37 -2.23 -20.92
CA ASN A 143 20.52 -3.37 -21.30
C ASN A 143 19.04 -3.02 -21.52
N GLN A 144 18.55 -1.91 -20.96
CA GLN A 144 17.18 -1.44 -21.06
C GLN A 144 17.11 0.11 -20.93
N PRO A 145 17.67 0.87 -21.88
CA PRO A 145 17.84 2.33 -21.78
C PRO A 145 16.52 3.07 -21.50
N ASP A 146 15.41 2.63 -22.11
CA ASP A 146 14.08 3.22 -21.91
C ASP A 146 13.60 3.18 -20.45
N ALA A 147 14.07 2.20 -19.64
CA ALA A 147 13.73 2.13 -18.22
C ALA A 147 14.36 3.26 -17.39
N CYS A 148 15.47 3.82 -17.87
CA CYS A 148 16.15 4.94 -17.22
C CYS A 148 15.62 6.31 -17.67
N GLU A 149 14.93 6.39 -18.82
CA GLU A 149 14.34 7.62 -19.39
C GLU A 149 12.88 7.87 -18.96
N HIS A 150 12.31 7.00 -18.13
CA HIS A 150 10.92 7.15 -17.68
C HIS A 150 10.72 8.43 -16.81
N PRO A 151 9.61 9.18 -16.93
CA PRO A 151 9.39 10.43 -16.20
C PRO A 151 9.49 10.31 -14.67
N SER A 152 9.29 9.11 -14.12
CA SER A 152 9.41 8.82 -12.68
C SER A 152 10.85 8.63 -12.19
N THR A 153 11.83 8.44 -13.09
CA THR A 153 13.26 8.32 -12.78
C THR A 153 14.02 9.62 -13.04
N THR A 154 13.41 10.61 -13.71
CA THR A 154 14.05 11.89 -14.06
C THR A 154 14.24 12.82 -12.85
N SER A 155 13.43 12.69 -11.79
CA SER A 155 13.62 13.48 -10.55
C SER A 155 14.83 13.01 -9.72
N TRP A 156 15.32 11.79 -9.93
CA TRP A 156 16.50 11.24 -9.25
C TRP A 156 17.83 11.84 -9.75
N SER A 157 17.88 12.39 -10.97
CA SER A 157 19.11 12.95 -11.52
C SER A 157 19.53 14.26 -10.85
N ASN A 158 18.59 14.99 -10.26
CA ASN A 158 18.82 16.34 -9.75
C ASN A 158 19.09 16.40 -8.24
N SER A 159 18.85 15.32 -7.49
CA SER A 159 19.03 15.27 -6.03
C SER A 159 20.43 14.86 -5.57
N HIS A 160 21.28 14.36 -6.48
CA HIS A 160 22.64 13.87 -6.16
C HIS A 160 23.77 14.63 -6.90
N GLN A 161 23.46 15.82 -7.45
CA GLN A 161 24.45 16.69 -8.10
C GLN A 161 24.85 17.92 -7.25
N ASN A 162 24.39 18.03 -6.00
CA ASN A 162 24.84 19.04 -5.03
C ASN A 162 25.47 18.38 -3.80
#